data_AF-A0AAQ4P0M7-F1
#
_entry.id   AF-A0AAQ4P0M7-F1
#
_cell.length_a   1.000
_cell.length_b   1.000
_cell.length_c   1.000
_cell.angle_alpha   90.00
_cell.angle_beta   90.00
_cell.angle_gamma   90.00
#
_symmetry.space_group_name_H-M   'P 1'
#
loop_
_entity.id
_entity.type
_entity.pdbx_description
1 polymer ?
#
loop_
_entity_poly.entity_id
_entity_poly.type
_entity_poly.pdbx_seq_one_letter_code
_entity_poly.pdbx_strand_id
1 'polypeptide(L)'
;MSKSTLYIKIIKTEKLNEVQKNAIHKETIRKEKRHEILQTQFTFNPHRRPHILTDKPMSRKPTEEIAENCECSFYLILKEARLVPTMKYSTPQTSGQEIGWWVSTPLIPPNPNDKRFNFHRCCTDRCNNNR
;
A
#
# COMPACT_ATOMS: atom_id res chain seq x y z
N MET A 1 -53.11 -36.55 -15.05
CA MET A 1 -51.98 -35.95 -14.29
C MET A 1 -50.76 -36.83 -14.45
N SER A 2 -49.57 -36.27 -14.68
CA SER A 2 -48.33 -37.05 -14.85
C SER A 2 -47.94 -37.77 -13.54
N LYS A 3 -47.44 -39.01 -13.64
CA LYS A 3 -46.97 -39.80 -12.49
C LYS A 3 -45.94 -39.04 -11.64
N SER A 4 -45.10 -38.21 -12.27
CA SER A 4 -44.13 -37.35 -11.60
C SER A 4 -44.78 -36.32 -10.67
N THR A 5 -45.86 -35.69 -11.12
CA THR A 5 -46.58 -34.66 -10.37
C THR A 5 -47.32 -35.25 -9.16
N LEU A 6 -47.85 -36.47 -9.29
CA LEU A 6 -48.49 -37.18 -8.18
C LEU A 6 -47.46 -37.57 -7.10
N TYR A 7 -46.28 -38.04 -7.49
CA TYR A 7 -45.20 -38.38 -6.56
C TYR A 7 -44.72 -37.16 -5.75
N ILE A 8 -44.54 -36.02 -6.42
CA ILE A 8 -44.13 -34.76 -5.77
C ILE A 8 -45.20 -34.26 -4.78
N LYS A 9 -46.48 -34.50 -5.09
CA LYS A 9 -47.60 -34.10 -4.23
C LYS A 9 -47.69 -34.97 -2.97
N ILE A 10 -47.45 -36.28 -3.09
CA ILE A 10 -47.44 -37.24 -1.98
C ILE A 10 -46.28 -36.97 -1.00
N ILE A 11 -45.09 -36.67 -1.51
CA ILE A 11 -43.90 -36.33 -0.68
C ILE A 11 -44.14 -35.04 0.14
N LYS A 12 -44.98 -34.12 -0.35
CA LYS A 12 -45.31 -32.87 0.36
C LYS A 12 -46.31 -33.06 1.51
N THR A 13 -47.08 -34.14 1.51
CA THR A 13 -48.17 -34.38 2.47
C THR A 13 -47.81 -35.32 3.61
N GLU A 14 -46.81 -36.19 3.45
CA GLU A 14 -46.39 -37.13 4.49
C GLU A 14 -45.14 -36.64 5.24
N LYS A 15 -45.07 -36.90 6.55
CA LYS A 15 -43.93 -36.53 7.40
C LYS A 15 -42.74 -37.43 7.05
N LEU A 16 -41.70 -36.87 6.43
CA LEU A 16 -40.55 -37.65 5.96
C LEU A 16 -39.75 -38.28 7.12
N ASN A 17 -39.32 -39.53 6.91
CA ASN A 17 -38.39 -40.22 7.79
C ASN A 17 -36.98 -39.59 7.73
N GLU A 18 -36.20 -39.75 8.81
CA GLU A 18 -34.85 -39.17 8.95
C GLU A 18 -33.91 -39.59 7.81
N VAL A 19 -33.99 -40.85 7.39
CA VAL A 19 -33.22 -41.40 6.27
C VAL A 19 -33.53 -40.69 4.95
N GLN A 20 -34.81 -40.37 4.72
CA GLN A 20 -35.25 -39.68 3.50
C GLN A 20 -34.82 -38.22 3.50
N LYS A 21 -34.85 -37.55 4.65
CA LYS A 21 -34.31 -36.18 4.81
C LYS A 21 -32.82 -36.14 4.47
N ASN A 22 -32.05 -37.11 4.97
CA ASN A 22 -30.62 -37.21 4.69
C ASN A 22 -30.34 -37.48 3.21
N ALA A 23 -31.17 -38.28 2.54
CA ALA A 23 -31.07 -38.52 1.10
C ALA A 23 -31.31 -37.23 0.30
N ILE A 24 -32.35 -36.46 0.66
CA ILE A 24 -32.64 -35.16 0.04
C ILE A 24 -31.47 -34.20 0.25
N HIS A 25 -30.96 -34.10 1.48
CA HIS A 25 -29.86 -33.19 1.82
C HIS A 25 -28.58 -33.50 1.02
N LYS A 26 -28.23 -34.80 0.87
CA LYS A 26 -27.12 -35.23 0.02
C LYS A 26 -27.32 -34.84 -1.44
N GLU A 27 -28.53 -35.00 -1.97
CA GLU A 27 -28.87 -34.61 -3.33
C GLU A 27 -28.76 -33.09 -3.52
N THR A 28 -29.25 -32.31 -2.56
CA THR A 28 -29.13 -30.83 -2.56
C THR A 28 -27.68 -30.38 -2.57
N ILE A 29 -26.83 -30.90 -1.68
CA ILE A 29 -25.39 -30.60 -1.67
C ILE A 29 -24.75 -30.98 -3.02
N ARG A 30 -25.14 -32.12 -3.59
CA ARG A 30 -24.64 -32.55 -4.91
C ARG A 30 -25.12 -31.63 -6.04
N LYS A 31 -26.32 -31.06 -5.94
CA LYS A 31 -26.81 -30.03 -6.89
C LYS A 31 -26.03 -28.73 -6.75
N GLU A 32 -25.81 -28.26 -5.53
CA GLU A 32 -25.09 -27.01 -5.26
C GLU A 32 -23.63 -27.11 -5.74
N LYS A 33 -22.92 -28.18 -5.38
CA LYS A 33 -21.54 -28.42 -5.81
C LYS A 33 -21.35 -28.54 -7.33
N ARG A 34 -22.40 -28.95 -8.08
CA ARG A 34 -22.33 -29.00 -9.55
C ARG A 34 -22.22 -27.61 -10.18
N HIS A 35 -22.70 -26.58 -9.51
CA HIS A 35 -22.72 -25.20 -10.00
C HIS A 35 -21.74 -24.29 -9.24
N GLU A 36 -20.96 -24.85 -8.32
CA GLU A 36 -19.91 -24.12 -7.60
C GLU A 36 -18.71 -23.91 -8.54
N ILE A 37 -18.65 -22.74 -9.16
CA ILE A 37 -17.50 -22.34 -9.98
C ILE A 37 -16.45 -21.75 -9.03
N LEU A 38 -15.49 -22.58 -8.64
CA LEU A 38 -14.32 -22.10 -7.88
C LEU A 38 -13.39 -21.34 -8.83
N GLN A 39 -13.51 -20.00 -8.83
CA GLN A 39 -12.60 -19.11 -9.54
C GLN A 39 -11.24 -19.07 -8.81
N THR A 40 -10.41 -20.09 -9.03
CA THR A 40 -9.04 -20.16 -8.46
C THR A 40 -8.05 -19.27 -9.20
N GLN A 41 -8.36 -18.94 -10.45
CA GLN A 41 -7.54 -18.11 -11.32
C GLN A 41 -8.18 -16.73 -11.43
N PHE A 42 -7.77 -15.81 -10.57
CA PHE A 42 -8.10 -14.40 -10.69
C PHE A 42 -6.94 -13.67 -11.35
N THR A 43 -7.17 -13.19 -12.56
CA THR A 43 -6.23 -12.30 -13.26
C THR A 43 -6.45 -10.88 -12.79
N PHE A 44 -5.49 -10.30 -12.08
CA PHE A 44 -5.47 -8.86 -11.86
C PHE A 44 -5.27 -8.14 -13.20
N ASN A 45 -5.96 -7.01 -13.39
CA ASN A 45 -5.80 -6.20 -14.59
C ASN A 45 -4.34 -5.68 -14.67
N PRO A 46 -3.55 -6.06 -15.68
CA PRO A 46 -2.14 -5.65 -15.80
C PRO A 46 -1.95 -4.13 -15.88
N HIS A 47 -2.97 -3.40 -16.34
CA HIS A 47 -2.94 -1.94 -16.52
C HIS A 47 -3.54 -1.16 -15.35
N ARG A 48 -4.16 -1.84 -14.37
CA ARG A 48 -4.67 -1.22 -13.16
C ARG A 48 -4.03 -1.87 -11.95
N ARG A 49 -3.13 -1.14 -11.30
CA ARG A 49 -2.56 -1.57 -10.02
C ARG A 49 -3.71 -1.76 -9.02
N PRO A 50 -3.89 -2.95 -8.42
CA PRO A 50 -4.80 -3.09 -7.29
C PRO A 50 -4.39 -2.10 -6.22
N HIS A 51 -5.37 -1.53 -5.50
CA HIS A 51 -5.07 -0.59 -4.42
C HIS A 51 -4.13 -1.29 -3.44
N ILE A 52 -2.96 -0.71 -3.22
CA ILE A 52 -1.98 -1.24 -2.27
C ILE A 52 -2.59 -1.02 -0.89
N LEU A 53 -3.25 -2.05 -0.37
CA LEU A 53 -3.67 -2.07 1.02
C LEU A 53 -2.38 -2.11 1.83
N THR A 54 -2.10 -1.00 2.52
CA THR A 54 -1.01 -0.98 3.47
C THR A 54 -1.31 -2.00 4.56
N ASP A 55 -0.25 -2.70 4.97
CA ASP A 55 -0.39 -3.63 6.07
C ASP A 55 -0.79 -2.91 7.36
N LYS A 56 -1.30 -3.69 8.33
CA LYS A 56 -1.59 -3.14 9.65
C LYS A 56 -0.32 -2.44 10.18
N PRO A 57 -0.41 -1.20 10.69
CA PRO A 57 0.76 -0.40 11.06
C PRO A 57 1.63 -1.07 12.14
N MET A 58 1.04 -1.94 12.95
CA MET A 58 1.72 -2.69 14.02
C MET A 58 2.08 -4.13 13.63
N SER A 59 1.91 -4.50 12.36
CA SER A 59 2.28 -5.84 11.89
C SER A 59 3.80 -5.98 11.96
N ARG A 60 4.30 -6.85 12.84
CA ARG A 60 5.70 -7.26 12.86
C ARG A 60 5.96 -8.12 11.64
N LYS A 61 6.37 -7.49 10.54
CA LYS A 61 6.83 -8.22 9.37
C LYS A 61 8.17 -8.90 9.72
N PRO A 62 8.39 -10.16 9.31
CA PRO A 62 9.74 -10.72 9.33
C PRO A 62 10.65 -9.79 8.53
N THR A 63 11.92 -9.67 8.93
CA THR A 63 12.91 -8.94 8.16
C THR A 63 13.00 -9.59 6.78
N GLU A 64 12.33 -8.99 5.80
CA GLU A 64 12.55 -9.35 4.41
C GLU A 64 14.02 -9.05 4.17
N GLU A 65 14.82 -10.09 3.86
CA GLU A 65 16.14 -9.93 3.29
C GLU A 65 15.93 -9.31 1.91
N ILE A 66 15.73 -7.99 1.90
CA ILE A 66 15.71 -7.19 0.69
C ILE A 66 17.08 -7.41 0.08
N ALA A 67 17.14 -8.21 -0.98
CA ALA A 67 18.34 -8.37 -1.78
C ALA A 67 18.81 -6.95 -2.14
N GLU A 68 19.93 -6.54 -1.56
CA GLU A 68 20.50 -5.18 -1.57
C GLU A 68 20.79 -4.65 -3.00
N ASN A 69 20.51 -5.43 -4.04
CA ASN A 69 20.62 -5.04 -5.44
C ASN A 69 19.54 -4.04 -5.91
N CYS A 70 18.45 -3.83 -5.15
CA CYS A 70 17.45 -2.78 -5.44
C CYS A 70 17.66 -1.47 -4.65
N GLU A 71 18.44 -1.49 -3.57
CA GLU A 71 18.74 -0.31 -2.73
C GLU A 71 19.42 0.81 -3.53
N CYS A 72 20.20 0.46 -4.57
CA CYS A 72 20.80 1.44 -5.46
C CYS A 72 19.75 2.33 -6.16
N SER A 73 18.60 1.79 -6.57
CA SER A 73 17.61 2.58 -7.32
C SER A 73 16.97 3.66 -6.45
N PHE A 74 16.52 3.30 -5.25
CA PHE A 74 15.86 4.25 -4.35
C PHE A 74 16.83 5.27 -3.76
N TYR A 75 18.03 4.85 -3.38
CA TYR A 75 19.08 5.75 -2.91
C TYR A 75 19.46 6.78 -3.98
N LEU A 76 19.60 6.34 -5.24
CA LEU A 76 19.89 7.24 -6.37
C LEU A 76 18.75 8.24 -6.60
N ILE A 77 17.49 7.79 -6.55
CA ILE A 77 16.32 8.67 -6.68
C ILE A 77 16.29 9.72 -5.55
N LEU A 78 16.55 9.31 -4.31
CA LEU A 78 16.62 10.24 -3.18
C LEU A 78 17.77 11.23 -3.33
N LYS A 79 18.93 10.77 -3.78
CA LYS A 79 20.09 11.62 -4.04
C LYS A 79 19.77 12.64 -5.14
N GLU A 80 19.15 12.21 -6.22
CA GLU A 80 18.71 13.06 -7.32
C GLU A 80 17.67 14.09 -6.88
N ALA A 81 16.71 13.69 -6.04
CA ALA A 81 15.69 14.58 -5.49
C ALA A 81 16.25 15.65 -4.54
N ARG A 82 17.40 15.38 -3.89
CA ARG A 82 18.09 16.33 -3.00
C ARG A 82 19.05 17.28 -3.72
N LEU A 83 19.27 17.12 -5.02
CA LEU A 83 20.15 18.02 -5.78
C LEU A 83 19.57 19.43 -5.82
N VAL A 84 20.45 20.43 -5.72
CA VAL A 84 20.10 21.85 -5.88
C VAL A 84 19.62 22.09 -7.32
N PRO A 85 18.63 22.97 -7.57
CA PRO A 85 18.11 23.25 -8.91
C PRO A 85 19.19 23.57 -9.96
N THR A 86 20.25 24.26 -9.57
CA THR A 86 21.41 24.58 -10.43
C THR A 86 22.23 23.37 -10.87
N MET A 87 22.17 22.27 -10.12
CA MET A 87 22.78 20.99 -10.52
C MET A 87 21.86 20.14 -11.40
N LYS A 88 20.56 20.45 -11.42
CA LYS A 88 19.54 19.69 -12.16
C LYS A 88 19.21 20.30 -13.52
N TYR A 89 19.23 21.62 -13.65
CA TYR A 89 18.89 22.33 -14.89
C TYR A 89 19.94 23.37 -15.23
N SER A 90 20.11 23.69 -16.51
CA SER A 90 21.04 24.72 -16.99
C SER A 90 20.53 26.15 -16.78
N THR A 91 19.20 26.32 -16.75
CA THR A 91 18.52 27.62 -16.65
C THR A 91 17.33 27.54 -15.70
N PRO A 92 16.94 28.64 -15.04
CA PRO A 92 15.79 28.67 -14.17
C PRO A 92 14.51 28.34 -14.96
N GLN A 93 13.67 27.47 -14.41
CA GLN A 93 12.43 27.03 -15.05
C GLN A 93 11.22 27.87 -14.61
N THR A 94 11.34 28.57 -13.48
CA THR A 94 10.28 29.41 -12.92
C THR A 94 10.83 30.76 -12.47
N SER A 95 9.99 31.80 -12.49
CA SER A 95 10.39 33.16 -12.05
C SER A 95 10.88 33.19 -10.60
N GLY A 96 10.32 32.34 -9.73
CA GLY A 96 10.80 32.20 -8.36
C GLY A 96 12.22 31.63 -8.26
N GLN A 97 12.65 30.80 -9.22
CA GLN A 97 14.02 30.28 -9.27
C GLN A 97 15.02 31.33 -9.74
N GLU A 98 14.62 32.31 -10.56
CA GLU A 98 15.52 33.35 -11.10
C GLU A 98 16.21 34.15 -9.99
N ILE A 99 15.47 34.47 -8.91
CA ILE A 99 15.97 35.28 -7.79
C ILE A 99 17.16 34.60 -7.10
N GLY A 100 17.11 33.28 -6.93
CA GLY A 100 18.12 32.49 -6.21
C GLY A 100 19.11 31.75 -7.11
N TRP A 101 18.96 31.82 -8.44
CA TRP A 101 19.66 30.94 -9.38
C TRP A 101 21.17 31.07 -9.29
N TRP A 102 21.68 32.29 -9.37
CA TRP A 102 23.11 32.60 -9.31
C TRP A 102 23.66 32.68 -7.89
N VAL A 103 22.78 32.66 -6.87
CA VAL A 103 23.12 32.83 -5.45
C VAL A 103 23.40 31.48 -4.75
N SER A 104 23.16 30.35 -5.43
CA SER A 104 23.36 29.01 -4.83
C SER A 104 24.80 28.75 -4.36
N THR A 105 25.79 29.43 -4.95
CA THR A 105 27.17 29.44 -4.49
C THR A 105 27.43 30.70 -3.66
N PRO A 106 27.59 30.58 -2.33
CA PRO A 106 27.83 31.75 -1.50
C PRO A 106 29.19 32.36 -1.84
N LEU A 107 29.25 33.69 -1.97
CA LEU A 107 30.50 34.43 -2.28
C LEU A 107 31.59 34.21 -1.21
N ILE A 108 31.16 33.92 0.02
CA ILE A 108 32.03 33.61 1.15
C ILE A 108 31.68 32.18 1.58
N PRO A 109 32.66 31.27 1.71
CA PRO A 109 32.39 29.92 2.15
C PRO A 109 31.76 29.95 3.55
N PRO A 110 30.72 29.13 3.81
CA PRO A 110 30.08 29.09 5.12
C PRO A 110 31.08 28.59 6.15
N ASN A 111 31.48 29.46 7.08
CA ASN A 111 32.32 29.11 8.22
C ASN A 111 31.44 29.07 9.47
N PRO A 112 31.06 27.89 10.02
CA PRO A 112 30.21 27.78 11.19
C PRO A 112 30.77 28.48 12.45
N ASN A 113 32.09 28.65 12.51
CA ASN A 113 32.78 29.27 13.64
C ASN A 113 32.89 30.80 13.51
N ASP A 114 32.45 31.39 12.40
CA ASP A 114 32.46 32.84 12.23
C ASP A 114 31.37 33.51 13.07
N LYS A 115 31.79 34.12 14.18
CA LYS A 115 30.92 34.85 15.11
C LYS A 115 30.34 36.14 14.53
N ARG A 116 30.84 36.62 13.38
CA ARG A 116 30.29 37.82 12.72
C ARG A 116 28.96 37.55 12.03
N PHE A 117 28.77 36.33 11.53
CA PHE A 117 27.59 35.94 10.77
C PHE A 117 26.73 34.89 11.48
N ASN A 118 27.30 34.07 12.36
CA ASN A 118 26.57 32.98 13.03
C ASN A 118 26.20 33.34 14.46
N PHE A 119 24.95 33.74 14.65
CA PHE A 119 24.35 34.02 15.95
C PHE A 119 23.46 32.85 16.41
N HIS A 120 24.08 31.71 16.70
CA HIS A 120 23.37 30.56 17.24
C HIS A 120 22.68 30.94 18.56
N ARG A 121 21.39 30.65 18.68
CA ARG A 121 20.66 30.82 19.94
C ARG A 121 21.12 29.74 20.90
N CYS A 122 21.84 30.12 21.94
CA CYS A 122 22.14 29.23 23.06
C CYS A 122 21.03 29.38 24.10
N CYS A 123 20.33 28.29 24.41
CA CYS A 123 19.53 28.25 25.63
C CYS A 123 20.48 28.40 26.81
N THR A 124 20.33 29.48 27.56
CA THR A 124 20.97 29.63 28.87
C THR A 124 20.10 28.94 29.90
N ASP A 125 20.69 28.51 31.02
CA ASP A 125 20.08 27.66 32.04
C ASP A 125 18.73 28.15 32.60
N ARG A 126 18.36 29.43 32.36
CA ARG A 126 17.03 29.97 32.70
C ARG A 126 15.88 29.45 31.81
N CYS A 127 16.17 28.87 30.65
CA CYS A 127 15.15 28.32 29.75
C CYS A 127 14.95 26.80 29.88
N ASN A 128 15.81 26.12 30.65
CA ASN A 128 15.65 24.71 31.00
C ASN A 128 14.77 24.59 32.26
N ASN A 129 13.46 24.77 32.11
CA ASN A 129 12.55 24.14 33.06
C ASN A 129 12.51 22.66 32.71
N ASN A 130 13.23 21.86 33.51
CA ASN A 130 13.19 20.41 33.49
C ASN A 130 11.75 19.87 33.29
N ARG A 131 11.53 19.15 32.19
CA ARG A 131 10.59 18.04 32.07
C ARG A 131 10.99 17.13 30.92
#